data_AF-A0A662VCP0-F1
#
_entry.id   AF-A0A662VCP0-F1
#
_cell.length_a   1.000
_cell.length_b   1.000
_cell.length_c   1.000
_cell.angle_alpha   90.00
_cell.angle_beta   90.00
_cell.angle_gamma   90.00
#
_symmetry.space_group_name_H-M   'P 1'
#
loop_
_entity.id
_entity.type
_entity.pdbx_description
1 polymer ?
#
loop_
_entity_poly.entity_id
_entity_poly.type
_entity_poly.pdbx_seq_one_letter_code
_entity_poly.pdbx_strand_id
1 'polypeptide(L)'
;MVPFAKIGHFFPSAPRPTRRPDLKSRALFTLLALVIYLLMATTLVYPLTQAVGPGLPPLIAVVFASARGTLAQLGIGPIVTAGLIMQILVGAKLLNIDLSDPEGRRKFTT
;
A
#
# COMPACT_ATOMS: atom_id res chain seq x y z
N MET A 1 -3.53 8.74 23.91
CA MET A 1 -2.44 9.06 22.97
C MET A 1 -1.75 7.74 22.63
N VAL A 2 -1.94 7.22 21.41
CA VAL A 2 -1.42 5.89 21.05
C VAL A 2 0.12 5.99 20.95
N PRO A 3 0.90 5.18 21.68
CA PRO A 3 2.36 5.30 21.74
C PRO A 3 3.07 5.16 20.38
N PHE A 4 2.40 4.55 19.40
CA PHE A 4 2.90 4.32 18.05
C PHE A 4 2.98 5.59 17.17
N ALA A 5 2.27 6.68 17.52
CA ALA A 5 2.26 7.90 16.71
C ALA A 5 3.65 8.55 16.54
N LYS A 6 4.58 8.28 17.47
CA LYS A 6 5.95 8.82 17.41
C LYS A 6 6.81 8.14 16.33
N ILE A 7 6.47 6.89 15.96
CA ILE A 7 7.21 6.08 14.98
C ILE A 7 6.86 6.54 13.55
N GLY A 8 5.64 7.03 13.32
CA GLY A 8 5.17 7.51 12.02
C GLY A 8 6.05 8.60 11.40
N HIS A 9 6.68 9.44 12.24
CA HIS A 9 7.60 10.49 11.79
C HIS A 9 8.89 9.97 11.13
N PHE A 10 9.22 8.69 11.30
CA PHE A 10 10.42 8.09 10.70
C PHE A 10 10.17 7.59 9.27
N PHE A 11 8.91 7.43 8.86
CA PHE A 11 8.58 6.95 7.52
C PHE A 11 8.53 8.10 6.51
N PRO A 12 9.31 8.03 5.40
CA PRO A 12 9.26 9.05 4.37
C PRO A 12 7.89 9.05 3.70
N SER A 13 7.28 10.23 3.59
CA SER A 13 5.97 10.44 2.94
C SER A 13 6.11 11.43 1.79
N ALA A 14 5.42 11.17 0.68
CA ALA A 14 5.41 12.10 -0.45
C ALA A 14 4.69 13.42 -0.06
N PRO A 15 5.30 14.60 -0.29
CA PRO A 15 4.66 15.87 0.05
C PRO A 15 3.46 16.13 -0.85
N ARG A 16 2.47 16.86 -0.33
CA ARG A 16 1.33 17.31 -1.14
C ARG A 16 1.83 18.28 -2.22
N PRO A 17 1.39 18.13 -3.48
CA PRO A 17 1.83 19.01 -4.55
C PRO A 17 1.35 20.45 -4.31
N THR A 18 2.25 21.42 -4.46
CA THR A 18 1.98 22.86 -4.24
C THR A 18 0.89 23.40 -5.16
N ARG A 19 0.79 22.84 -6.38
CA ARG A 19 -0.26 23.17 -7.35
C ARG A 19 -0.99 21.90 -7.77
N ARG A 20 -2.30 22.00 -7.98
CA ARG A 20 -3.09 20.89 -8.52
C ARG A 20 -2.53 20.52 -9.90
N PRO A 21 -2.04 19.28 -10.11
CA PRO A 21 -1.51 18.89 -11.39
C PRO A 21 -2.64 18.87 -12.43
N ASP A 22 -2.30 19.30 -13.65
CA ASP A 22 -3.20 19.25 -14.79
C ASP A 22 -3.49 17.80 -15.21
N LEU A 23 -4.57 17.58 -15.97
CA LEU A 23 -4.99 16.24 -16.42
C LEU A 23 -3.86 15.49 -17.14
N LYS A 24 -3.11 16.18 -18.01
CA LYS A 24 -1.99 15.61 -18.74
C LYS A 24 -0.88 15.13 -17.81
N SER A 25 -0.52 15.93 -16.82
CA SER A 25 0.50 15.57 -15.83
C SER A 25 0.06 14.38 -14.98
N ARG A 26 -1.20 14.35 -14.53
CA ARG A 26 -1.75 13.22 -13.77
C ARG A 26 -1.68 11.93 -14.59
N ALA A 27 -2.13 11.97 -15.84
CA ALA A 27 -2.09 10.82 -16.74
C ALA A 27 -0.66 10.31 -16.95
N LEU A 28 0.31 11.22 -17.12
CA LEU A 28 1.73 10.87 -17.26
C LEU A 28 2.26 10.15 -16.01
N PHE A 29 1.98 10.66 -14.80
CA PHE A 29 2.42 10.01 -13.56
C PHE A 29 1.74 8.67 -13.33
N THR A 30 0.45 8.55 -13.63
CA THR A 30 -0.28 7.28 -13.53
C THR A 30 0.31 6.24 -14.50
N LEU A 31 0.60 6.63 -15.74
CA LEU A 31 1.21 5.74 -16.72
C LEU A 31 2.62 5.33 -16.32
N LEU A 32 3.42 6.27 -15.80
CA LEU A 32 4.76 5.97 -15.29
C LEU A 32 4.72 4.97 -14.13
N ALA A 33 3.83 5.18 -13.15
CA ALA A 33 3.65 4.26 -12.03
C ALA A 33 3.21 2.87 -12.50
N LEU A 34 2.32 2.80 -13.49
CA LEU A 34 1.88 1.55 -14.08
C LEU A 34 3.04 0.80 -14.77
N VAL A 35 3.86 1.49 -15.54
CA VAL A 35 5.03 0.89 -16.21
C VAL A 35 6.02 0.33 -15.18
N ILE A 36 6.31 1.09 -14.12
CA ILE A 36 7.20 0.62 -13.04
C ILE A 36 6.63 -0.65 -12.39
N TYR A 37 5.33 -0.66 -12.10
CA TYR A 37 4.66 -1.83 -11.53
C TYR A 37 4.75 -3.06 -12.46
N LEU A 38 4.53 -2.89 -13.76
CA LEU A 38 4.63 -3.99 -14.73
C LEU A 38 6.05 -4.56 -14.78
N LEU A 39 7.08 -3.70 -14.78
CA LEU A 39 8.48 -4.15 -14.73
C LEU A 39 8.76 -4.96 -13.45
N MET A 40 8.27 -4.50 -12.31
CA MET A 40 8.37 -5.24 -11.03
C MET A 40 7.63 -6.58 -11.07
N ALA A 41 6.47 -6.65 -11.70
CA ALA A 41 5.67 -7.86 -11.83
C ALA A 41 6.26 -8.88 -12.82
N THR A 42 7.21 -8.49 -13.66
CA THR A 42 7.92 -9.40 -14.59
C THR A 42 9.33 -9.76 -14.15
N THR A 43 9.93 -9.00 -13.23
CA THR A 43 11.30 -9.22 -12.76
C THR A 43 11.33 -10.24 -11.62
N LEU A 44 12.12 -11.31 -11.79
CA LEU A 44 12.21 -12.39 -10.80
C LEU A 44 12.99 -11.97 -9.55
N VAL A 45 12.56 -12.44 -8.38
CA VAL A 45 13.27 -12.21 -7.12
C VAL A 45 14.45 -13.18 -7.00
N TYR A 46 15.65 -12.65 -6.81
CA TYR A 46 16.82 -13.47 -6.48
C TYR A 46 16.72 -13.99 -5.03
N PRO A 47 17.04 -15.27 -4.72
CA PRO A 47 17.63 -16.34 -5.54
C PRO A 47 16.59 -17.34 -6.10
N LEU A 48 15.30 -16.98 -6.09
CA LEU A 48 14.21 -17.91 -6.39
C LEU A 48 14.00 -18.02 -7.91
N THR A 49 14.81 -18.85 -8.56
CA THR A 49 14.50 -19.32 -9.92
C THR A 49 13.22 -20.14 -9.97
N GLN A 50 12.76 -20.66 -8.81
CA GLN A 50 11.47 -21.33 -8.62
C GLN A 50 10.82 -20.82 -7.32
N ALA A 51 9.57 -20.37 -7.39
CA ALA A 51 8.82 -20.01 -6.19
C ALA A 51 8.49 -21.28 -5.38
N VAL A 52 9.27 -21.56 -4.34
CA VAL A 52 9.09 -22.74 -3.48
C VAL A 52 7.86 -22.54 -2.58
N GLY A 53 6.99 -23.54 -2.48
CA GLY A 53 5.82 -23.57 -1.57
C GLY A 53 4.43 -23.47 -2.26
N PRO A 54 3.32 -23.44 -1.51
CA PRO A 54 2.01 -23.09 -2.03
C PRO A 54 1.90 -21.57 -2.21
N GLY A 55 1.38 -21.14 -3.38
CA GLY A 55 1.12 -19.72 -3.66
C GLY A 55 -0.22 -19.27 -3.07
N LEU A 56 -0.51 -17.96 -3.15
CA LEU A 56 -1.87 -17.47 -2.90
C LEU A 56 -2.85 -18.14 -3.88
N PRO A 57 -4.07 -18.49 -3.43
CA PRO A 57 -5.13 -18.92 -4.34
C PRO A 57 -5.30 -17.91 -5.48
N PRO A 58 -5.53 -18.33 -6.74
CA PRO A 58 -5.56 -17.44 -7.90
C PRO A 58 -6.50 -16.24 -7.73
N LEU A 59 -7.66 -16.44 -7.12
CA LEU A 59 -8.62 -15.36 -6.84
C LEU A 59 -8.04 -14.30 -5.89
N ILE A 60 -7.38 -14.74 -4.84
CA ILE A 60 -6.74 -13.85 -3.85
C ILE A 60 -5.55 -13.11 -4.50
N ALA A 61 -4.80 -13.82 -5.35
CA ALA A 61 -3.68 -13.24 -6.08
C ALA A 61 -4.11 -12.11 -7.04
N VAL A 62 -5.27 -12.27 -7.71
CA VAL A 62 -5.86 -11.23 -8.57
C VAL A 62 -6.27 -10.01 -7.75
N VAL A 63 -6.95 -10.21 -6.61
CA VAL A 63 -7.39 -9.10 -5.74
C VAL A 63 -6.20 -8.29 -5.22
N PHE A 64 -5.12 -8.96 -4.82
CA PHE A 64 -3.93 -8.29 -4.34
C PHE A 64 -2.94 -7.88 -5.45
N ALA A 65 -3.27 -8.11 -6.72
CA ALA A 65 -2.37 -7.85 -7.83
C ALA A 65 -0.95 -8.41 -7.56
N SER A 66 -0.90 -9.65 -7.07
CA SER A 66 0.32 -10.31 -6.67
C SER A 66 0.87 -11.19 -7.80
N ALA A 67 2.16 -11.08 -8.09
CA ALA A 67 2.82 -11.88 -9.13
C ALA A 67 3.90 -12.77 -8.51
N ARG A 68 3.60 -14.05 -8.34
CA ARG A 68 4.44 -15.01 -7.62
C ARG A 68 5.83 -15.15 -8.25
N GLY A 69 6.87 -15.12 -7.42
CA GLY A 69 8.27 -15.24 -7.86
C GLY A 69 8.87 -13.95 -8.43
N THR A 70 8.12 -12.84 -8.40
CA THR A 70 8.56 -11.53 -8.92
C THR A 70 8.72 -10.51 -7.81
N LEU A 71 9.32 -9.36 -8.08
CA LEU A 71 9.41 -8.26 -7.11
C LEU A 71 8.03 -7.83 -6.59
N ALA A 72 6.95 -8.12 -7.32
CA ALA A 72 5.57 -7.90 -6.92
C ALA A 72 4.88 -9.13 -6.29
N GLN A 73 5.62 -10.06 -5.67
CA GLN A 73 5.06 -11.29 -5.08
C GLN A 73 3.97 -11.06 -4.03
N LEU A 74 4.03 -9.99 -3.25
CA LEU A 74 3.00 -9.65 -2.25
C LEU A 74 1.94 -8.68 -2.80
N GLY A 75 2.19 -8.09 -3.97
CA GLY A 75 1.34 -7.06 -4.57
C GLY A 75 0.98 -5.95 -3.59
N ILE A 76 -0.29 -5.56 -3.57
CA ILE A 76 -0.84 -4.57 -2.63
C ILE A 76 -1.29 -5.18 -1.29
N GLY A 77 -1.07 -6.48 -1.09
CA GLY A 77 -1.55 -7.24 0.06
C GLY A 77 -1.25 -6.60 1.42
N PRO A 78 0.00 -6.19 1.71
CA PRO A 78 0.34 -5.56 2.98
C PRO A 78 -0.44 -4.26 3.25
N ILE A 79 -0.64 -3.42 2.22
CA ILE A 79 -1.34 -2.13 2.35
C ILE A 79 -2.83 -2.36 2.59
N VAL A 80 -3.45 -3.24 1.81
CA VAL A 80 -4.90 -3.54 1.94
C VAL A 80 -5.19 -4.23 3.26
N THR A 81 -4.35 -5.19 3.67
CA THR A 81 -4.53 -5.92 4.94
C THR A 81 -4.37 -5.00 6.13
N ALA A 82 -3.34 -4.14 6.16
CA ALA A 82 -3.18 -3.15 7.22
C ALA A 82 -4.38 -2.20 7.29
N GLY A 83 -4.85 -1.71 6.14
CA GLY A 83 -6.04 -0.87 6.05
C GLY A 83 -7.30 -1.55 6.58
N LEU A 84 -7.54 -2.80 6.20
CA LEU A 84 -8.71 -3.57 6.64
C LEU A 84 -8.68 -3.82 8.16
N ILE A 85 -7.53 -4.22 8.72
CA ILE A 85 -7.37 -4.40 10.17
C ILE A 85 -7.67 -3.08 10.89
N MET A 86 -7.10 -1.97 10.43
CA MET A 86 -7.33 -0.66 11.04
C MET A 86 -8.79 -0.22 10.95
N GLN A 87 -9.45 -0.44 9.81
CA GLN A 87 -10.88 -0.18 9.65
C GLN A 87 -11.73 -1.01 10.62
N ILE A 88 -11.39 -2.28 10.83
CA ILE A 88 -12.09 -3.15 11.80
C ILE A 88 -11.88 -2.64 13.23
N LEU A 89 -10.65 -2.31 13.63
CA LEU A 89 -10.35 -1.85 14.99
C LEU A 89 -11.02 -0.52 15.34
N VAL A 90 -11.05 0.43 14.39
CA VAL A 90 -11.73 1.71 14.58
C VAL A 90 -13.26 1.53 14.52
N GLY A 91 -13.77 0.72 13.58
CA GLY A 91 -15.20 0.43 13.46
C GLY A 91 -15.78 -0.30 14.67
N ALA A 92 -15.02 -1.21 15.28
CA ALA A 92 -15.37 -1.90 16.52
C ALA A 92 -15.20 -1.01 17.77
N LYS A 93 -14.80 0.26 17.62
CA LYS A 93 -14.49 1.21 18.70
C LYS A 93 -13.44 0.70 19.71
N LEU A 94 -12.62 -0.26 19.30
CA LEU A 94 -11.47 -0.73 20.08
C LEU A 94 -10.34 0.32 20.08
N LEU A 95 -10.28 1.14 19.01
CA LEU A 95 -9.43 2.33 18.92
C LEU A 95 -10.31 3.58 18.76
N ASN A 96 -10.23 4.49 19.73
CA ASN A 96 -10.89 5.80 19.69
C ASN A 96 -10.07 6.78 18.84
N ILE A 97 -10.08 6.60 17.53
CA ILE A 97 -9.53 7.55 16.54
C ILE A 97 -10.71 8.11 15.77
N ASP A 98 -10.91 9.43 15.85
CA ASP A 98 -11.93 10.11 15.06
C ASP A 98 -11.43 10.32 13.62
N LEU A 99 -11.92 9.50 12.69
CA LEU A 99 -11.60 9.62 11.25
C LEU A 99 -12.28 10.84 10.58
N SER A 100 -13.14 11.55 11.31
CA SER A 100 -13.79 12.79 10.86
C SER A 100 -12.88 14.01 11.07
N ASP A 101 -11.99 13.94 12.06
CA ASP A 101 -11.04 14.98 12.39
C ASP A 101 -9.80 14.95 11.48
N PRO A 102 -9.36 16.09 10.90
CA PRO A 102 -8.13 16.18 10.13
C PRO A 102 -6.88 15.65 10.84
N GLU A 103 -6.77 15.80 12.17
CA GLU A 103 -5.64 15.22 12.92
C GLU A 103 -5.78 13.71 13.13
N GLY A 104 -6.99 13.22 13.37
CA GLY A 104 -7.30 11.79 13.41
C GLY A 104 -6.99 11.07 12.09
N ARG A 105 -7.28 11.71 10.95
CA ARG A 105 -6.87 11.22 9.61
C ARG A 105 -5.36 11.20 9.41
N ARG A 106 -4.64 12.17 9.97
CA ARG A 106 -3.17 12.20 9.93
C ARG A 106 -2.57 11.05 10.73
N LYS A 107 -3.08 10.79 11.94
CA LYS A 107 -2.67 9.64 12.77
C LYS A 107 -3.01 8.28 12.16
N PHE A 108 -3.90 8.23 11.17
CA PHE A 108 -4.25 7.02 10.41
C PHE A 108 -3.36 6.81 9.17
N THR A 109 -2.80 7.88 8.59
CA THR A 109 -2.01 7.82 7.34
C THR A 109 -0.52 8.05 7.54
N THR A 110 -0.06 8.28 8.77
CA THR A 110 1.33 8.54 9.17
C THR A 110 1.64 7.71 10.38
#